data_AF-A0A850DJW7-F1
#
_entry.id   AF-A0A850DJW7-F1
#
_cell.length_a   1.000
_cell.length_b   1.000
_cell.length_c   1.000
_cell.angle_alpha   90.00
_cell.angle_beta   90.00
_cell.angle_gamma   90.00
#
_symmetry.space_group_name_H-M   'P 1'
#
loop_
_entity.id
_entity.type
_entity.pdbx_description
1 polymer ?
#
loop_
_entity_poly.entity_id
_entity_poly.type
_entity_poly.pdbx_seq_one_letter_code
_entity_poly.pdbx_strand_id
1 'polypeptide(L)'
;MTSPRIYRGLNRREHAGWILGLTPMQALVCLALATPVLWTISDGRFTDAAILLLICGTIAALVVVPVRGRPALRWLLHLALFQVGILTGWSRWQSKAAAGAPVDPDEPDLPGVLQRVDFPDGPQFKDTGRVCLIHDTGDGRWGATARLTHSGVGMLSDEQCERLASRLGNLLLSLGHREVVDRMSLLVRTVPDDGTEYEVWRADHEVRDAPRLARQATDELDRTIGNVSVRHEVFVTVSGSEDRLRKPAAAAGGGVA
;
A
#
# COMPACT_ATOMS: atom_id res chain seq x y z
N MET A 1 30.13 -7.12 -20.42
CA MET A 1 28.93 -7.75 -19.83
C MET A 1 28.82 -7.26 -18.39
N THR A 2 28.00 -6.25 -18.16
CA THR A 2 27.86 -5.59 -16.86
C THR A 2 26.89 -6.41 -16.02
N SER A 3 27.38 -6.98 -14.92
CA SER A 3 26.56 -7.79 -14.00
C SER A 3 25.35 -6.97 -13.52
N PRO A 4 24.13 -7.54 -13.45
CA PRO A 4 22.95 -6.81 -13.00
C PRO A 4 23.19 -6.25 -11.60
N ARG A 5 23.10 -4.92 -11.45
CA ARG A 5 23.20 -4.24 -10.15
C ARG A 5 21.96 -4.56 -9.33
N ILE A 6 22.07 -5.55 -8.44
CA ILE A 6 21.04 -5.88 -7.47
C ILE A 6 21.18 -4.91 -6.29
N TYR A 7 20.26 -3.94 -6.19
CA TYR A 7 20.15 -3.07 -5.03
C TYR A 7 19.65 -3.89 -3.83
N ARG A 8 20.58 -4.31 -2.96
CA ARG A 8 20.29 -4.99 -1.67
C ARG A 8 20.32 -3.96 -0.54
N GLY A 9 19.56 -4.20 0.53
CA GLY A 9 19.65 -3.39 1.77
C GLY A 9 18.49 -2.44 2.03
N LEU A 10 17.56 -2.22 1.09
CA LEU A 10 16.34 -1.43 1.31
C LEU A 10 15.41 -2.01 2.40
N ASN A 11 15.59 -3.29 2.73
CA ASN A 11 14.81 -4.00 3.76
C ASN A 11 15.51 -4.04 5.14
N ARG A 12 16.70 -3.44 5.27
CA ARG A 12 17.44 -3.44 6.53
C ARG A 12 16.94 -2.29 7.38
N ARG A 13 15.87 -2.54 8.15
CA ARG A 13 15.51 -1.63 9.24
C ARG A 13 16.65 -1.64 10.26
N GLU A 14 17.20 -0.47 10.54
CA GLU A 14 18.01 -0.27 11.75
C GLU A 14 17.12 -0.61 12.96
N HIS A 15 17.38 -1.74 13.60
CA HIS A 15 16.76 -2.06 14.88
C HIS A 15 17.88 -2.15 15.91
N ALA A 16 18.12 -1.00 16.55
CA ALA A 16 19.00 -0.86 17.70
C ALA A 16 18.30 -1.38 18.95
N GLY A 17 18.43 -2.68 19.22
CA GLY A 17 18.32 -3.15 20.59
C GLY A 17 19.56 -2.69 21.36
N TRP A 18 19.43 -1.64 22.16
CA TRP A 18 20.53 -0.95 22.83
C TRP A 18 21.20 -1.79 23.94
N ILE A 19 20.50 -2.77 24.52
CA ILE A 19 20.99 -3.61 25.62
C ILE A 19 20.90 -5.08 25.20
N LEU A 20 22.03 -5.72 24.84
CA LEU A 20 22.07 -7.14 24.46
C LEU A 20 21.11 -7.54 23.31
N GLY A 21 20.79 -6.59 22.41
CA GLY A 21 19.81 -6.82 21.33
C GLY A 21 18.35 -6.60 21.73
N LEU A 22 18.08 -6.19 22.97
CA LEU A 22 16.76 -5.78 23.47
C LEU A 22 16.59 -4.26 23.43
N THR A 23 15.36 -3.83 23.21
CA THR A 23 14.96 -2.43 23.48
C THR A 23 14.89 -2.19 25.00
N PRO A 24 15.11 -0.94 25.48
CA PRO A 24 15.03 -0.61 26.91
C PRO A 24 13.72 -1.05 27.57
N MET A 25 12.60 -0.93 26.82
CA MET A 25 11.29 -1.36 27.31
C MET A 25 11.20 -2.89 27.44
N GLN A 26 11.74 -3.66 26.50
CA GLN A 26 11.79 -5.12 26.62
C GLN A 26 12.65 -5.56 27.81
N ALA A 27 13.78 -4.89 28.06
CA ALA A 27 14.61 -5.16 29.22
C ALA A 27 13.87 -4.87 30.54
N LEU A 28 13.17 -3.74 30.63
CA LEU A 28 12.36 -3.38 31.80
C LEU A 28 11.24 -4.39 32.05
N VAL A 29 10.55 -4.84 30.99
CA VAL A 29 9.52 -5.88 31.10
C VAL A 29 10.12 -7.21 31.57
N CYS A 30 11.29 -7.62 31.07
CA CYS A 30 11.94 -8.84 31.54
C CYS A 30 12.34 -8.76 33.01
N LEU A 31 12.84 -7.60 33.47
CA LEU A 31 13.13 -7.36 34.88
C LEU A 31 11.87 -7.44 35.73
N ALA A 32 10.79 -6.80 35.31
CA ALA A 32 9.50 -6.85 36.00
C ALA A 32 8.94 -8.28 36.08
N LEU A 33 9.12 -9.09 35.04
CA LEU A 33 8.71 -10.50 35.03
C LEU A 33 9.60 -11.40 35.90
N ALA A 34 10.85 -11.01 36.16
CA ALA A 34 11.75 -11.76 37.03
C ALA A 34 11.47 -11.52 38.53
N THR A 35 10.90 -10.36 38.91
CA THR A 35 10.68 -10.02 40.34
C THR A 35 9.81 -11.02 41.11
N PRO A 36 8.65 -11.52 40.62
CA PRO A 36 7.84 -12.48 41.37
C PRO A 36 8.52 -13.84 41.52
N VAL A 37 9.34 -14.23 40.53
CA VAL A 37 10.12 -15.48 40.59
C VAL A 37 11.19 -15.38 41.67
N LEU A 38 11.94 -14.27 41.70
CA LEU A 38 12.98 -14.06 42.71
C LEU A 38 12.40 -13.92 44.12
N TRP A 39 11.24 -13.25 44.25
CA TRP A 39 10.54 -13.12 45.52
C TRP A 39 10.14 -14.49 46.08
N THR A 40 9.51 -15.35 45.26
CA THR A 40 9.06 -16.68 45.70
C THR A 40 10.22 -17.63 46.00
N ILE A 41 11.35 -17.50 45.30
CA ILE A 41 12.60 -18.20 45.64
C ILE A 41 13.11 -17.73 47.01
N SER A 42 13.09 -16.42 47.28
CA SER A 42 13.50 -15.85 48.57
C SER A 42 12.64 -16.35 49.74
N ASP A 43 11.36 -16.62 49.51
CA ASP A 43 10.44 -17.18 50.50
C ASP A 43 10.56 -18.71 50.67
N GLY A 44 11.48 -19.37 49.95
CA GLY A 44 11.68 -20.83 50.00
C GLY A 44 10.58 -21.65 49.31
N ARG A 45 9.66 -21.00 48.58
CA ARG A 45 8.52 -21.63 47.90
C ARG A 45 8.90 -22.10 46.48
N PHE A 46 9.77 -23.10 46.40
CA PHE A 46 10.36 -23.54 45.12
C PHE A 46 9.34 -24.03 44.08
N THR A 47 8.25 -24.67 44.50
CA THR A 47 7.21 -25.14 43.57
C THR A 47 6.48 -23.97 42.91
N ASP A 48 6.10 -22.97 43.69
CA ASP A 48 5.45 -21.76 43.18
C ASP A 48 6.41 -20.94 42.30
N ALA A 49 7.70 -20.88 42.69
CA ALA A 49 8.74 -20.27 41.89
C ALA A 49 8.90 -20.96 40.53
N ALA A 50 8.83 -22.30 40.47
CA ALA A 50 8.91 -23.04 39.22
C ALA A 50 7.72 -22.74 38.29
N ILE A 51 6.50 -22.66 38.84
CA ILE A 51 5.29 -22.30 38.08
C ILE A 51 5.41 -20.87 37.55
N LEU A 52 5.79 -19.92 38.40
CA LEU A 52 5.97 -18.53 38.00
C LEU A 52 7.08 -18.37 36.97
N LEU A 53 8.20 -19.09 37.11
CA LEU A 53 9.28 -19.11 36.13
C LEU A 53 8.78 -19.56 34.75
N LEU A 54 7.95 -20.60 34.70
CA LEU A 54 7.38 -21.08 33.44
C LEU A 54 6.48 -20.01 32.79
N ILE A 55 5.58 -19.41 33.57
CA ILE A 55 4.65 -18.39 33.09
C ILE A 55 5.39 -17.13 32.65
N CYS A 56 6.17 -16.52 33.56
CA CYS A 56 6.94 -15.31 33.31
C CYS A 56 7.99 -15.51 32.22
N GLY A 57 8.65 -16.66 32.18
CA GLY A 57 9.60 -17.04 31.14
C GLY A 57 8.94 -17.14 29.76
N THR A 58 7.74 -17.71 29.67
CA THR A 58 6.98 -17.77 28.41
C THR A 58 6.58 -16.36 27.93
N ILE A 59 6.13 -15.49 28.84
CA ILE A 59 5.79 -14.09 28.51
C ILE A 59 7.04 -13.33 28.07
N ALA A 60 8.16 -13.49 28.78
CA ALA A 60 9.43 -12.87 28.42
C ALA A 60 9.90 -13.34 27.03
N ALA A 61 9.78 -14.63 26.73
CA ALA A 61 10.06 -15.17 25.40
C ALA A 61 9.17 -14.54 24.33
N LEU A 62 7.86 -14.37 24.58
CA LEU A 62 6.93 -13.71 23.66
C LEU A 62 7.28 -12.23 23.42
N VAL A 63 7.84 -11.55 24.42
CA VAL A 63 8.26 -10.14 24.32
C VAL A 63 9.59 -10.00 23.58
N VAL A 64 10.53 -10.91 23.81
CA VAL A 64 11.90 -10.84 23.32
C VAL A 64 12.04 -11.42 21.92
N VAL A 65 11.40 -12.56 21.62
CA VAL A 65 11.58 -13.28 20.37
C VAL A 65 10.85 -12.54 19.23
N PRO A 66 11.58 -11.99 18.24
CA PRO A 66 10.97 -11.29 17.14
C PRO A 66 10.46 -12.27 16.08
N VAL A 67 9.18 -12.18 15.75
CA VAL A 67 8.57 -12.87 14.60
C VAL A 67 8.43 -11.84 13.48
N ARG A 68 9.10 -12.04 12.35
CA ARG A 68 9.13 -11.08 11.21
C ARG A 68 9.46 -9.64 11.62
N GLY A 69 10.38 -9.48 12.59
CA GLY A 69 10.85 -8.15 13.04
C GLY A 69 9.92 -7.42 14.02
N ARG A 70 8.90 -8.09 14.59
CA ARG A 70 8.06 -7.55 15.67
C ARG A 70 7.97 -8.57 16.82
N PRO A 71 7.86 -8.14 18.09
CA PRO A 71 7.66 -9.06 19.22
C PRO A 71 6.48 -10.01 19.00
N ALA A 72 6.62 -11.29 19.35
CA ALA A 72 5.55 -12.29 19.22
C ALA A 72 4.29 -11.91 20.01
N LEU A 73 4.44 -11.26 21.18
CA LEU A 73 3.32 -10.73 21.96
C LEU A 73 2.45 -9.75 21.15
N ARG A 74 3.08 -8.92 20.31
CA ARG A 74 2.35 -7.96 19.45
C ARG A 74 1.53 -8.69 18.40
N TRP A 75 2.04 -9.78 17.84
CA TRP A 75 1.28 -10.63 16.93
C TRP A 75 0.09 -11.28 17.62
N LEU A 76 0.25 -11.78 18.85
CA LEU A 76 -0.86 -12.34 19.64
C LEU A 76 -1.93 -11.29 19.92
N LEU A 77 -1.54 -10.07 20.30
CA LEU A 77 -2.50 -8.98 20.51
C LEU A 77 -3.26 -8.65 19.21
N HIS A 78 -2.56 -8.55 18.09
CA HIS A 78 -3.20 -8.30 16.79
C HIS A 78 -4.15 -9.43 16.40
N LEU A 79 -3.76 -10.69 16.66
CA LEU A 79 -4.62 -11.86 16.43
C LEU A 79 -5.86 -11.79 17.33
N ALA A 80 -5.72 -11.49 18.61
CA ALA A 80 -6.83 -11.36 19.54
C ALA A 80 -7.80 -10.24 19.09
N LEU A 81 -7.27 -9.06 18.74
CA LEU A 81 -8.08 -7.96 18.21
C LEU A 81 -8.80 -8.33 16.91
N PHE A 82 -8.12 -9.06 16.02
CA PHE A 82 -8.73 -9.56 14.80
C PHE A 82 -9.84 -10.57 15.07
N GLN A 83 -9.65 -11.51 16.00
CA GLN A 83 -10.68 -12.46 16.40
C GLN A 83 -11.88 -11.77 17.04
N VAL A 84 -11.64 -10.78 17.91
CA VAL A 84 -12.71 -9.92 18.44
C VAL A 84 -13.45 -9.26 17.29
N GLY A 85 -12.76 -8.67 16.31
CA GLY A 85 -13.38 -8.03 15.13
C GLY A 85 -14.15 -8.99 14.20
N ILE A 86 -13.80 -10.28 14.18
CA ILE A 86 -14.62 -11.30 13.51
C ILE A 86 -15.87 -11.59 14.33
N LEU A 87 -15.72 -11.86 15.62
CA LEU A 87 -16.82 -12.24 16.52
C LEU A 87 -17.86 -11.13 16.69
N THR A 88 -17.42 -9.86 16.70
CA THR A 88 -18.30 -8.69 16.80
C THR A 88 -18.86 -8.25 15.44
N GLY A 89 -18.42 -8.86 14.34
CA GLY A 89 -18.83 -8.48 12.98
C GLY A 89 -18.19 -7.19 12.45
N TRP A 90 -17.30 -6.52 13.20
CA TRP A 90 -16.65 -5.26 12.81
C TRP A 90 -15.75 -5.38 11.58
N SER A 91 -15.32 -6.59 11.24
CA SER A 91 -14.50 -6.87 10.06
C SER A 91 -15.32 -6.92 8.76
N ARG A 92 -16.65 -7.03 8.83
CA ARG A 92 -17.51 -7.06 7.65
C ARG A 92 -17.91 -5.64 7.28
N TRP A 93 -17.70 -5.31 6.01
CA TRP A 93 -18.17 -4.08 5.43
C TRP A 93 -18.95 -4.39 4.15
N GLN A 94 -20.00 -3.61 3.93
CA GLN A 94 -20.82 -3.64 2.73
C GLN A 94 -21.09 -2.18 2.35
N SER A 95 -20.93 -1.85 1.08
CA SER A 95 -21.29 -0.52 0.58
C SER A 95 -22.81 -0.31 0.61
N LYS A 96 -23.24 0.94 0.86
CA LYS A 96 -24.60 1.45 0.67
C LYS A 96 -25.15 1.03 -0.70
N ALA A 97 -24.35 1.16 -1.75
CA ALA A 97 -24.74 0.75 -3.12
C ALA A 97 -25.06 -0.75 -3.21
N ALA A 98 -24.21 -1.62 -2.64
CA ALA A 98 -24.45 -3.06 -2.63
C ALA A 98 -25.60 -3.47 -1.70
N ALA A 99 -25.96 -2.64 -0.72
CA ALA A 99 -27.11 -2.83 0.15
C ALA A 99 -28.43 -2.31 -0.47
N GLY A 100 -28.38 -1.68 -1.64
CA GLY A 100 -29.55 -1.05 -2.28
C GLY A 100 -30.02 0.23 -1.57
N ALA A 101 -29.18 0.82 -0.72
CA ALA A 101 -29.47 2.10 -0.10
C ALA A 101 -29.21 3.25 -1.08
N PRO A 102 -29.93 4.38 -0.97
CA PRO A 102 -29.64 5.57 -1.77
C PRO A 102 -28.21 6.06 -1.45
N VAL A 103 -27.45 6.35 -2.50
CA VAL A 103 -26.07 6.84 -2.41
C VAL A 103 -26.01 8.22 -3.02
N ASP A 104 -25.45 9.16 -2.27
CA ASP A 104 -25.04 10.45 -2.83
C ASP A 104 -23.77 10.24 -3.65
N PRO A 105 -23.74 10.55 -4.96
CA PRO A 105 -22.55 10.39 -5.80
C PRO A 105 -21.33 11.16 -5.29
N ASP A 106 -21.54 12.24 -4.56
CA ASP A 106 -20.47 13.11 -4.05
C ASP A 106 -19.92 12.65 -2.69
N GLU A 107 -20.58 11.70 -2.03
CA GLU A 107 -20.15 11.15 -0.74
C GLU A 107 -19.44 9.79 -0.92
N PRO A 108 -18.13 9.68 -0.63
CA PRO A 108 -17.41 8.43 -0.76
C PRO A 108 -17.85 7.41 0.30
N ASP A 109 -18.49 6.34 -0.14
CA ASP A 109 -18.89 5.24 0.73
C ASP A 109 -17.73 4.26 0.96
N LEU A 110 -16.93 4.54 1.98
CA LEU A 110 -15.71 3.81 2.31
C LEU A 110 -15.79 3.05 3.66
N PRO A 111 -15.02 1.97 3.84
CA PRO A 111 -15.04 1.17 5.07
C PRO A 111 -14.27 1.81 6.22
N GLY A 112 -14.91 1.86 7.40
CA GLY A 112 -14.24 2.06 8.70
C GLY A 112 -13.27 3.24 8.70
N VAL A 113 -11.97 2.95 8.88
CA VAL A 113 -10.92 3.99 8.93
C VAL A 113 -10.76 4.78 7.63
N LEU A 114 -11.27 4.30 6.49
CA LEU A 114 -11.21 5.01 5.22
C LEU A 114 -12.30 6.08 5.07
N GLN A 115 -13.28 6.14 5.98
CA GLN A 115 -14.31 7.21 5.99
C GLN A 115 -13.73 8.60 6.25
N ARG A 116 -12.49 8.69 6.71
CA ARG A 116 -11.76 9.95 6.91
C ARG A 116 -11.19 10.53 5.60
N VAL A 117 -11.33 9.82 4.49
CA VAL A 117 -10.75 10.22 3.21
C VAL A 117 -11.79 10.99 2.40
N ASP A 118 -11.48 12.24 2.09
CA ASP A 118 -12.28 13.11 1.24
C ASP A 118 -11.66 13.20 -0.16
N PHE A 119 -12.51 13.43 -1.17
CA PHE A 119 -12.11 13.57 -2.57
C PHE A 119 -12.49 14.95 -3.10
N PRO A 120 -11.81 16.03 -2.66
CA PRO A 120 -12.10 17.36 -3.14
C PRO A 120 -11.77 17.49 -4.62
N ASP A 121 -12.58 18.30 -5.31
CA ASP A 121 -12.33 18.63 -6.71
C ASP A 121 -11.02 19.40 -6.85
N GLY A 122 -10.09 18.84 -7.63
CA GLY A 122 -8.85 19.51 -7.96
C GLY A 122 -9.00 20.60 -9.02
N PRO A 123 -7.99 21.47 -9.15
CA PRO A 123 -7.94 22.45 -10.22
C PRO A 123 -7.86 21.76 -11.59
N GLN A 124 -8.34 22.46 -12.62
CA GLN A 124 -8.15 22.05 -14.01
C GLN A 124 -6.66 22.09 -14.36
N PHE A 125 -6.12 20.97 -14.86
CA PHE A 125 -4.72 20.84 -15.24
C PHE A 125 -4.58 20.74 -16.77
N LYS A 126 -4.41 21.90 -17.39
CA LYS A 126 -4.25 22.04 -18.85
C LYS A 126 -5.38 21.28 -19.59
N ASP A 127 -5.02 20.56 -20.65
CA ASP A 127 -5.95 19.78 -21.48
C ASP A 127 -6.23 18.38 -20.92
N THR A 128 -5.68 18.03 -19.74
CA THR A 128 -5.80 16.70 -19.13
C THR A 128 -7.00 16.59 -18.18
N GLY A 129 -7.69 17.70 -17.89
CA GLY A 129 -8.83 17.75 -16.99
C GLY A 129 -8.43 18.03 -15.53
N ARG A 130 -9.34 17.77 -14.60
CA ARG A 130 -9.13 18.05 -13.16
C ARG A 130 -8.16 17.05 -12.54
N VAL A 131 -7.30 17.54 -11.66
CA VAL A 131 -6.46 16.67 -10.82
C VAL A 131 -7.33 15.97 -9.79
N CYS A 132 -7.19 14.65 -9.65
CA CYS A 132 -7.82 13.93 -8.53
C CYS A 132 -7.03 14.22 -7.25
N LEU A 133 -7.67 14.89 -6.29
CA LEU A 133 -7.12 15.13 -4.97
C LEU A 133 -7.75 14.17 -3.97
N ILE A 134 -6.94 13.69 -3.03
CA ILE A 134 -7.33 12.83 -1.93
C ILE A 134 -6.84 13.48 -0.65
N HIS A 135 -7.74 13.77 0.27
CA HIS A 135 -7.42 14.36 1.56
C HIS A 135 -7.71 13.35 2.67
N ASP A 136 -6.66 12.88 3.35
CA ASP A 136 -6.81 12.11 4.59
C ASP A 136 -6.93 13.11 5.74
N THR A 137 -8.17 13.34 6.20
CA THR A 137 -8.48 14.29 7.27
C THR A 137 -7.96 13.85 8.64
N GLY A 138 -7.74 12.54 8.84
CA GLY A 138 -7.25 12.02 10.12
C GLY A 138 -5.74 12.22 10.30
N ASP A 139 -4.99 12.06 9.22
CA ASP A 139 -3.53 12.23 9.24
C ASP A 139 -3.09 13.62 8.74
N GLY A 140 -4.03 14.46 8.27
CA GLY A 140 -3.76 15.80 7.72
C GLY A 140 -2.87 15.74 6.48
N ARG A 141 -3.21 14.86 5.53
CA ARG A 141 -2.37 14.59 4.35
C ARG A 141 -3.12 14.77 3.05
N TRP A 142 -2.45 15.38 2.09
CA TRP A 142 -2.97 15.57 0.75
C TRP A 142 -2.21 14.70 -0.24
N GLY A 143 -2.96 14.04 -1.12
CA GLY A 143 -2.45 13.25 -2.23
C GLY A 143 -3.03 13.74 -3.55
N ALA A 144 -2.17 13.92 -4.56
CA ALA A 144 -2.59 14.12 -5.94
C ALA A 144 -2.39 12.82 -6.71
N THR A 145 -3.47 12.30 -7.30
CA THR A 145 -3.48 11.03 -8.02
C THR A 145 -3.69 11.24 -9.51
N ALA A 146 -2.92 10.52 -10.32
CA ALA A 146 -3.08 10.48 -11.77
C ALA A 146 -3.06 9.03 -12.28
N ARG A 147 -3.87 8.76 -13.30
CA ARG A 147 -3.76 7.53 -14.09
C ARG A 147 -2.53 7.65 -15.00
N LEU A 148 -1.70 6.62 -15.00
CA LEU A 148 -0.58 6.50 -15.93
C LEU A 148 -1.01 5.62 -17.11
N THR A 149 -0.90 6.17 -18.31
CA THR A 149 -1.02 5.42 -19.56
C THR A 149 0.39 5.18 -20.11
N HIS A 150 0.71 3.94 -20.46
CA HIS A 150 2.00 3.59 -21.03
C HIS A 150 1.83 2.56 -22.14
N SER A 151 2.68 2.62 -23.17
CA SER A 151 2.65 1.73 -24.34
C SER A 151 3.26 0.34 -24.08
N GLY A 152 3.33 -0.10 -22.82
CA GLY A 152 4.05 -1.32 -22.43
C GLY A 152 5.58 -1.15 -22.37
N VAL A 153 6.27 -2.07 -21.70
CA VAL A 153 7.75 -2.18 -21.70
C VAL A 153 8.25 -3.46 -22.39
N GLY A 154 7.34 -4.36 -22.80
CA GLY A 154 7.70 -5.71 -23.26
C GLY A 154 8.48 -5.77 -24.58
N MET A 155 8.40 -4.72 -25.41
CA MET A 155 9.11 -4.61 -26.69
C MET A 155 10.30 -3.64 -26.63
N LEU A 156 10.69 -3.19 -25.43
CA LEU A 156 11.82 -2.28 -25.26
C LEU A 156 13.14 -3.05 -25.26
N SER A 157 14.15 -2.48 -25.92
CA SER A 157 15.54 -2.93 -25.78
C SER A 157 16.07 -2.67 -24.36
N ASP A 158 17.10 -3.42 -23.96
CA ASP A 158 17.76 -3.24 -22.66
C ASP A 158 18.22 -1.79 -22.43
N GLU A 159 18.73 -1.13 -23.48
CA GLU A 159 19.13 0.28 -23.40
C GLU A 159 17.95 1.23 -23.15
N GLN A 160 16.78 0.95 -23.75
CA GLN A 160 15.57 1.73 -23.50
C GLN A 160 15.08 1.51 -22.07
N CYS A 161 15.12 0.28 -21.56
CA CYS A 161 14.80 -0.05 -20.18
C CYS A 161 15.73 0.69 -19.20
N GLU A 162 17.03 0.69 -19.44
CA GLU A 162 18.00 1.40 -18.58
C GLU A 162 17.77 2.92 -18.59
N ARG A 163 17.41 3.50 -19.75
CA ARG A 163 17.04 4.92 -19.84
C ARG A 163 15.79 5.24 -19.02
N LEU A 164 14.77 4.37 -19.04
CA LEU A 164 13.57 4.56 -18.23
C LEU A 164 13.88 4.43 -16.73
N ALA A 165 14.68 3.45 -16.34
CA ALA A 165 15.14 3.28 -14.96
C ALA A 165 15.90 4.51 -14.46
N SER A 166 16.81 5.05 -15.28
CA SER A 166 17.55 6.27 -14.97
C SER A 166 16.64 7.49 -14.82
N ARG A 167 15.64 7.65 -15.70
CA ARG A 167 14.64 8.74 -15.61
C ARG A 167 13.81 8.65 -14.34
N LEU A 168 13.36 7.45 -13.97
CA LEU A 168 12.65 7.22 -12.72
C LEU A 168 13.53 7.55 -11.52
N GLY A 169 14.80 7.12 -11.52
CA GLY A 169 15.77 7.46 -10.47
C GLY A 169 15.94 8.98 -10.31
N ASN A 170 16.09 9.71 -11.40
CA ASN A 170 16.19 11.17 -11.38
C ASN A 170 14.91 11.85 -10.86
N LEU A 171 13.74 11.34 -11.23
CA LEU A 171 12.45 11.80 -10.70
C LEU A 171 12.39 11.60 -9.19
N LEU A 172 12.74 10.41 -8.69
CA LEU A 172 12.74 10.09 -7.26
C LEU A 172 13.73 10.96 -6.48
N LEU A 173 14.92 11.21 -7.02
CA LEU A 173 15.89 12.14 -6.44
C LEU A 173 15.33 13.57 -6.37
N SER A 174 14.66 14.02 -7.43
CA SER A 174 14.02 15.34 -7.47
C SER A 174 12.90 15.47 -6.44
N LEU A 175 12.07 14.43 -6.27
CA LEU A 175 11.04 14.39 -5.23
C LEU A 175 11.65 14.40 -3.83
N GLY A 176 12.69 13.59 -3.58
CA GLY A 176 13.36 13.52 -2.28
C GLY A 176 14.05 14.81 -1.85
N HIS A 177 14.42 15.67 -2.79
CA HIS A 177 15.00 16.98 -2.49
C HIS A 177 13.95 18.06 -2.19
N ARG A 178 12.67 17.81 -2.48
CA ARG A 178 11.58 18.74 -2.14
C ARG A 178 11.02 18.38 -0.77
N GLU A 179 10.96 19.36 0.12
CA GLU A 179 10.41 19.15 1.48
C GLU A 179 8.91 18.85 1.47
N VAL A 180 8.21 19.25 0.40
CA VAL A 180 6.75 19.21 0.28
C VAL A 180 6.21 17.81 0.03
N VAL A 181 6.89 17.03 -0.81
CA VAL A 181 6.48 15.65 -1.15
C VAL A 181 7.32 14.69 -0.32
N ASP A 182 6.67 13.93 0.54
CA ASP A 182 7.35 12.94 1.38
C ASP A 182 7.08 11.49 0.93
N ARG A 183 6.13 11.27 0.00
CA ARG A 183 5.76 9.94 -0.47
C ARG A 183 5.21 9.95 -1.89
N MET A 184 5.69 8.99 -2.69
CA MET A 184 5.12 8.59 -3.97
C MET A 184 4.66 7.13 -3.87
N SER A 185 3.41 6.86 -4.24
CA SER A 185 2.83 5.51 -4.28
C SER A 185 2.44 5.17 -5.70
N LEU A 186 2.75 3.94 -6.12
CA LEU A 186 2.32 3.40 -7.41
C LEU A 186 1.35 2.24 -7.15
N LEU A 187 0.12 2.35 -7.65
CA LEU A 187 -0.86 1.28 -7.61
C LEU A 187 -0.98 0.68 -9.00
N VAL A 188 -0.68 -0.61 -9.11
CA VAL A 188 -0.94 -1.40 -10.33
C VAL A 188 -2.03 -2.40 -9.97
N ARG A 189 -3.16 -2.31 -10.67
CA ARG A 189 -4.25 -3.28 -10.53
C ARG A 189 -4.51 -3.98 -11.85
N THR A 190 -4.75 -5.28 -11.78
CA THR A 190 -5.21 -6.08 -12.92
C THR A 190 -6.72 -6.21 -12.80
N VAL A 191 -7.44 -5.67 -13.78
CA VAL A 191 -8.89 -5.73 -13.86
C VAL A 191 -9.30 -6.60 -15.05
N PRO A 192 -10.47 -7.28 -14.99
CA PRO A 192 -11.05 -7.92 -16.17
C PRO A 192 -11.18 -6.89 -17.29
N ASP A 193 -10.75 -7.27 -18.49
CA ASP A 193 -10.94 -6.44 -19.67
C ASP A 193 -12.23 -6.86 -20.36
N ASP A 194 -13.12 -5.91 -20.63
CA ASP A 194 -14.38 -6.18 -21.32
C ASP A 194 -14.19 -6.35 -22.84
N GLY A 195 -12.99 -6.07 -23.35
CA GLY A 195 -12.63 -6.21 -24.76
C GLY A 195 -13.22 -5.14 -25.68
N THR A 196 -14.08 -4.26 -25.18
CA THR A 196 -14.80 -3.25 -25.99
C THR A 196 -13.85 -2.35 -26.77
N GLU A 197 -12.79 -1.84 -26.13
CA GLU A 197 -11.79 -1.00 -26.79
C GLU A 197 -11.08 -1.74 -27.94
N TYR A 198 -10.79 -3.03 -27.74
CA TYR A 198 -10.17 -3.87 -28.75
C TYR A 198 -11.12 -4.11 -29.92
N GLU A 199 -12.40 -4.39 -29.67
CA GLU A 199 -13.41 -4.58 -30.72
C GLU A 199 -13.59 -3.33 -31.59
N VAL A 200 -13.69 -2.15 -30.96
CA VAL A 200 -13.79 -0.86 -31.67
C VAL A 200 -12.54 -0.64 -32.51
N TRP A 201 -11.35 -0.81 -31.94
CA TRP A 201 -10.11 -0.66 -32.67
C TRP A 201 -10.02 -1.64 -33.85
N ARG A 202 -10.44 -2.90 -33.65
CA ARG A 202 -10.43 -3.95 -34.69
C ARG A 202 -11.36 -3.61 -35.83
N ALA A 203 -12.58 -3.14 -35.54
CA ALA A 203 -13.54 -2.71 -36.55
C ALA A 203 -13.00 -1.56 -37.42
N ASP A 204 -12.28 -0.62 -36.81
CA ASP A 204 -11.68 0.52 -37.50
C ASP A 204 -10.45 0.12 -38.35
N HIS A 205 -9.77 -0.97 -38.01
CA HIS A 205 -8.52 -1.39 -38.66
C HIS A 205 -8.65 -2.69 -39.47
N GLU A 206 -9.86 -3.20 -39.68
CA GLU A 206 -10.08 -4.40 -40.49
C GLU A 206 -9.84 -4.12 -41.98
N VAL A 207 -8.95 -4.93 -42.59
CA VAL A 207 -8.67 -4.85 -44.03
C VAL A 207 -9.79 -5.55 -44.80
N ARG A 208 -10.58 -4.78 -45.57
CA ARG A 208 -11.75 -5.28 -46.33
C ARG A 208 -11.43 -6.45 -47.27
N ASP A 209 -10.23 -6.45 -47.85
CA ASP A 209 -9.79 -7.45 -48.83
C ASP A 209 -9.00 -8.61 -48.17
N ALA A 210 -9.02 -8.73 -46.84
CA ALA A 210 -8.33 -9.80 -46.13
C ALA A 210 -8.86 -11.19 -46.54
N PRO A 211 -7.96 -12.18 -46.76
CA PRO A 211 -8.34 -13.56 -47.06
C PRO A 211 -9.34 -14.11 -46.04
N ARG A 212 -10.35 -14.85 -46.53
CA ARG A 212 -11.44 -15.37 -45.68
C ARG A 212 -10.93 -16.25 -44.53
N LEU A 213 -9.94 -17.10 -44.79
CA LEU A 213 -9.35 -17.97 -43.77
C LEU A 213 -8.64 -17.16 -42.67
N ALA A 214 -7.97 -16.06 -43.04
CA ALA A 214 -7.29 -15.20 -42.07
C ALA A 214 -8.30 -14.54 -41.14
N ARG A 215 -9.41 -14.00 -41.67
CA ARG A 215 -10.50 -13.44 -40.86
C ARG A 215 -11.12 -14.48 -39.92
N GLN A 216 -11.43 -15.67 -40.42
CA GLN A 216 -11.98 -16.75 -39.60
C GLN A 216 -11.05 -17.16 -38.45
N ALA A 217 -9.75 -17.30 -38.74
CA ALA A 217 -8.76 -17.64 -37.72
C ALA A 217 -8.61 -16.54 -36.66
N THR A 218 -8.57 -15.27 -37.07
CA THR A 218 -8.51 -14.13 -36.14
C THR A 218 -9.78 -14.03 -35.29
N ASP A 219 -10.97 -14.23 -35.86
CA ASP A 219 -12.23 -14.24 -35.11
C ASP A 219 -12.28 -15.34 -34.04
N GLU A 220 -11.73 -16.51 -34.34
CA GLU A 220 -11.65 -17.63 -33.40
C GLU A 220 -10.64 -17.34 -32.27
N LEU A 221 -9.50 -16.74 -32.61
CA LEU A 221 -8.52 -16.29 -31.62
C LEU A 221 -9.10 -15.22 -30.70
N ASP A 222 -9.81 -14.23 -31.25
CA ASP A 222 -10.36 -13.12 -30.48
C ASP A 222 -11.46 -13.58 -29.52
N ARG A 223 -12.34 -14.49 -29.95
CA ARG A 223 -13.33 -15.12 -29.05
C ARG A 223 -12.66 -15.88 -27.91
N THR A 224 -11.51 -16.49 -28.16
CA THR A 224 -10.78 -17.28 -27.16
C THR A 224 -10.01 -16.38 -26.20
N ILE A 225 -9.36 -15.34 -26.71
CA ILE A 225 -8.49 -14.42 -25.95
C ILE A 225 -9.31 -13.38 -25.19
N GLY A 226 -10.37 -12.85 -25.79
CA GLY A 226 -11.23 -11.83 -25.17
C GLY A 226 -11.81 -12.28 -23.82
N ASN A 227 -12.20 -13.56 -23.71
CA ASN A 227 -12.74 -14.15 -22.48
C ASN A 227 -11.73 -14.26 -21.33
N VAL A 228 -10.43 -14.10 -21.61
CA VAL A 228 -9.34 -14.21 -20.63
C VAL A 228 -8.49 -12.93 -20.60
N SER A 229 -8.92 -11.88 -21.30
CA SER A 229 -8.18 -10.63 -21.38
C SER A 229 -8.19 -9.91 -20.04
N VAL A 230 -7.04 -9.34 -19.69
CA VAL A 230 -6.86 -8.56 -18.47
C VAL A 230 -6.21 -7.24 -18.79
N ARG A 231 -6.71 -6.17 -18.16
CA ARG A 231 -6.17 -4.83 -18.31
C ARG A 231 -5.37 -4.47 -17.07
N HIS A 232 -4.17 -3.93 -17.28
CA HIS A 232 -3.39 -3.35 -16.19
C HIS A 232 -3.68 -1.87 -16.11
N GLU A 233 -4.18 -1.41 -14.97
CA GLU A 233 -4.35 0.00 -14.68
C GLU A 233 -3.31 0.44 -13.68
N VAL A 234 -2.64 1.54 -14.01
CA VAL A 234 -1.55 2.10 -13.22
C VAL A 234 -1.97 3.48 -12.74
N PHE A 235 -1.83 3.71 -11.44
CA PHE A 235 -2.08 5.00 -10.81
C PHE A 235 -0.85 5.42 -10.03
N VAL A 236 -0.49 6.70 -10.11
CA VAL A 236 0.55 7.31 -9.27
C VAL A 236 -0.10 8.33 -8.35
N THR A 237 0.23 8.24 -7.07
CA THR A 237 -0.18 9.22 -6.06
C THR A 237 1.05 9.84 -5.44
N VAL A 238 1.13 11.16 -5.47
CA VAL A 238 2.18 11.94 -4.80
C VAL A 238 1.54 12.66 -3.62
N SER A 239 2.12 12.53 -2.43
CA SER A 239 1.53 13.08 -1.19
C SER A 239 2.50 13.87 -0.33
N GLY A 240 1.94 14.77 0.47
CA GLY A 240 2.63 15.54 1.50
C GLY A 240 1.71 15.85 2.68
N SER A 241 2.28 16.23 3.82
CA SER A 241 1.49 16.71 4.96
C SER A 241 0.96 18.12 4.69
N GLU A 242 -0.23 18.41 5.21
CA GLU A 242 -0.86 19.72 5.07
C GLU A 242 0.05 20.84 5.58
N ASP A 243 0.73 20.64 6.72
CA ASP A 243 1.65 21.63 7.29
C ASP A 243 2.77 22.04 6.34
N ARG A 244 3.33 21.08 5.58
CA ARG A 244 4.40 21.36 4.61
C ARG A 244 3.85 21.97 3.32
N LEU A 245 2.60 21.68 2.98
CA LEU A 245 1.93 22.21 1.80
C LEU A 245 1.38 23.63 2.02
N ARG A 246 1.06 24.01 3.26
CA ARG A 246 0.38 25.27 3.61
C ARG A 246 1.08 26.50 3.05
N LYS A 247 2.40 26.64 3.30
CA LYS A 247 3.17 27.82 2.86
C LYS A 247 3.34 27.88 1.33
N PRO A 248 3.75 26.80 0.64
CA PRO A 248 3.75 26.76 -0.83
C PRO A 248 2.37 27.04 -1.45
N ALA A 249 1.29 26.50 -0.87
CA ALA A 249 -0.07 26.69 -1.36
C ALA A 249 -0.54 28.15 -1.20
N ALA A 250 -0.26 28.78 -0.05
CA ALA A 250 -0.52 30.19 0.15
C ALA A 250 0.24 31.07 -0.85
N ALA A 251 1.53 30.77 -1.08
CA ALA A 251 2.33 31.48 -2.09
C ALA A 251 1.84 31.26 -3.53
N ALA A 252 1.20 30.12 -3.81
CA ALA A 252 0.63 29.78 -5.10
C ALA A 252 -0.78 30.37 -5.33
N GLY A 253 -1.35 31.10 -4.37
CA GLY A 253 -2.63 31.79 -4.54
C GLY A 253 -3.70 31.51 -3.49
N GLY A 254 -3.43 30.70 -2.46
CA GLY A 254 -4.25 30.67 -1.24
C GLY A 254 -5.64 30.03 -1.36
N GLY A 255 -5.92 29.27 -2.42
CA GLY A 255 -7.19 28.59 -2.63
C GLY A 255 -8.16 29.37 -3.52
N VAL A 256 -9.16 28.66 -4.06
CA VAL A 256 -10.28 29.27 -4.78
C VAL A 256 -11.35 29.60 -3.73
N ALA A 257 -11.78 30.86 -3.65
CA ALA A 257 -12.88 31.29 -2.79
C ALA A 257 -14.20 30.61 -3.19
#